data_AF-A0A561TU53-F1
#
_entry.id   AF-A0A561TU53-F1
#
_cell.length_a   1.000
_cell.length_b   1.000
_cell.length_c   1.000
_cell.angle_alpha   90.00
_cell.angle_beta   90.00
_cell.angle_gamma   90.00
#
_symmetry.space_group_name_H-M   'P 1'
#
loop_
_entity.id
_entity.type
_entity.pdbx_description
1 polymer ?
#
loop_
_entity_poly.entity_id
_entity_poly.type
_entity_poly.pdbx_seq_one_letter_code
_entity_poly.pdbx_strand_id
1 'polypeptide(L)' 'MTVSRLRRPWTVKPALRRLPKGERTILYLRFFRDMTQDGIAETLGISQMHVSRLISRCCGEVRRVALQGVV' A
#
# COMPACT_ATOMS: atom_id res chain seq x y z
N MET A 1 -16.28 2.46 -8.26
CA MET A 1 -14.85 2.88 -8.22
C MET A 1 -14.00 1.66 -7.87
N THR A 2 -13.67 0.83 -8.87
CA THR A 2 -13.04 -0.48 -8.65
C THR A 2 -11.54 -0.37 -8.92
N VAL A 3 -10.71 -0.31 -7.86
CA VAL A 3 -9.25 -0.34 -7.99
C VAL A 3 -8.78 -1.78 -8.15
N SER A 4 -9.03 -2.37 -9.33
CA SER A 4 -8.52 -3.69 -9.73
C SER A 4 -7.17 -3.61 -10.46
N ARG A 5 -6.27 -2.69 -10.09
CA ARG A 5 -5.04 -2.40 -10.87
C ARG A 5 -3.73 -2.62 -10.09
N LEU A 6 -3.64 -3.72 -9.35
CA LEU A 6 -2.35 -4.33 -9.02
C LEU A 6 -2.13 -5.61 -9.86
N ARG A 7 -2.44 -5.55 -11.16
CA ARG A 7 -2.42 -6.71 -12.08
C ARG A 7 -1.00 -7.17 -12.49
N ARG A 8 0.06 -6.68 -11.83
CA ARG A 8 1.44 -7.15 -12.00
C ARG A 8 2.16 -7.22 -10.64
N PRO A 9 2.04 -8.35 -9.91
CA PRO A 9 2.64 -8.49 -8.58
C PRO A 9 4.18 -8.50 -8.59
N TRP A 10 4.80 -8.72 -9.75
CA TRP A 10 6.26 -8.90 -9.87
C TRP A 10 7.05 -7.58 -9.84
N THR A 11 6.54 -6.50 -10.45
CA THR A 11 7.23 -5.20 -10.53
C THR A 11 7.23 -4.42 -9.22
N VAL A 12 6.34 -4.74 -8.28
CA VAL A 12 6.22 -4.02 -7.00
C VAL A 12 6.97 -4.69 -5.84
N LYS A 13 7.40 -5.95 -5.98
CA LYS A 13 8.12 -6.69 -4.93
C LYS A 13 9.37 -5.95 -4.39
N PRO A 14 10.25 -5.37 -5.23
CA PRO A 14 11.40 -4.61 -4.73
C PRO A 14 10.97 -3.37 -3.93
N ALA A 15 9.94 -2.67 -4.40
CA ALA A 15 9.44 -1.48 -3.75
C ALA A 15 8.78 -1.77 -2.40
N LEU A 16 7.98 -2.85 -2.32
CA LEU A 16 7.36 -3.29 -1.07
C LEU A 16 8.41 -3.66 -0.01
N ARG A 17 9.56 -4.23 -0.40
CA ARG A 17 10.64 -4.56 0.55
C ARG A 17 11.29 -3.34 1.20
N ARG A 18 11.25 -2.18 0.55
CA ARG A 18 11.81 -0.92 1.09
C ARG A 18 10.88 -0.24 2.11
N LEU A 19 9.61 -0.62 2.14
CA LEU A 19 8.66 -0.04 3.07
C LEU A 19 8.88 -0.58 4.50
N PRO A 20 8.75 0.28 5.51
CA PRO A 20 8.66 -0.14 6.91
C PRO A 20 7.61 -1.24 7.12
N LYS A 21 7.82 -2.10 8.12
CA LYS A 21 6.95 -3.27 8.37
C LYS A 21 5.48 -2.87 8.55
N GLY A 22 5.19 -1.78 9.26
CA GLY A 22 3.81 -1.29 9.45
C GLY A 22 3.14 -0.80 8.16
N GLU A 23 3.90 -0.12 7.29
CA GLU A 23 3.43 0.36 5.99
C GLU A 23 3.12 -0.79 5.03
N ARG A 24 3.93 -1.85 5.05
CA ARG A 24 3.64 -3.10 4.32
C ARG A 24 2.35 -3.75 4.79
N THR A 25 2.11 -3.79 6.10
CA THR A 25 0.89 -4.37 6.67
C THR A 25 -0.34 -3.63 6.16
N ILE A 26 -0.32 -2.29 6.12
CA ILE A 26 -1.45 -1.49 5.62
C ILE A 26 -1.74 -1.81 4.14
N LEU A 27 -0.71 -1.88 3.28
CA LEU A 27 -0.90 -2.25 1.88
C LEU A 27 -1.40 -3.69 1.72
N TYR A 28 -0.93 -4.61 2.55
CA TYR A 28 -1.40 -5.99 2.55
C TYR A 28 -2.89 -6.07 2.89
N LEU A 29 -3.31 -5.45 4.00
CA LEU A 29 -4.71 -5.41 4.40
C LEU A 29 -5.58 -4.73 3.33
N ARG A 30 -5.08 -3.64 2.72
CA ARG A 30 -5.84 -2.91 1.71
C ARG A 30 -5.99 -3.66 0.38
N PHE A 31 -4.91 -4.22 -0.16
CA PHE A 31 -4.89 -4.71 -1.55
C PHE A 31 -4.96 -6.24 -1.67
N PHE A 32 -4.60 -6.98 -0.62
CA PHE A 32 -4.66 -8.45 -0.62
C PHE A 32 -5.83 -8.98 0.21
N ARG A 33 -6.26 -8.23 1.23
CA ARG A 33 -7.42 -8.57 2.07
C ARG A 33 -8.67 -7.74 1.76
N ASP A 34 -8.57 -6.81 0.81
CA ASP A 34 -9.64 -5.90 0.38
C ASP A 34 -10.35 -5.15 1.53
N MET A 35 -9.63 -4.89 2.63
CA MET A 35 -10.20 -4.18 3.77
C MET A 35 -10.42 -2.70 3.44
N THR A 36 -11.49 -2.13 3.99
CA THR A 36 -11.76 -0.68 3.94
C THR A 36 -10.74 0.08 4.78
N GLN A 37 -10.56 1.37 4.51
CA GLN A 37 -9.63 2.18 5.31
C GLN A 37 -10.08 2.30 6.78
N ASP A 38 -11.40 2.36 7.03
CA ASP A 38 -11.97 2.34 8.37
C ASP A 38 -11.71 1.01 9.08
N GLY A 39 -11.93 -0.13 8.41
CA GLY A 39 -11.64 -1.44 9.00
C GLY A 39 -10.14 -1.64 9.28
N ILE A 40 -9.27 -1.07 8.45
CA ILE A 40 -7.82 -1.05 8.71
C ILE A 40 -7.48 -0.15 9.91
N ALA A 41 -8.13 1.01 10.01
CA ALA A 41 -7.95 1.96 11.11
C ALA A 41 -8.30 1.30 12.45
N GLU A 42 -9.43 0.61 12.52
CA GLU A 42 -9.86 -0.19 13.66
C GLU A 42 -8.86 -1.31 13.98
N THR A 43 -8.46 -2.09 12.97
CA THR A 43 -7.54 -3.22 13.13
C THR A 43 -6.17 -2.79 13.67
N LEU A 44 -5.69 -1.61 13.28
CA LEU A 44 -4.37 -1.10 13.64
C LEU A 44 -4.40 -0.11 14.82
N GLY A 45 -5.58 0.24 15.33
CA GLY A 45 -5.72 1.19 16.44
C GLY A 45 -5.25 2.62 16.09
N ILE A 46 -5.37 3.04 14.84
CA ILE A 46 -4.99 4.38 14.36
C ILE A 46 -6.15 5.04 13.63
N SER A 47 -6.12 6.36 13.44
CA SER A 47 -7.21 7.04 12.73
C SER A 47 -7.26 6.69 11.24
N GLN A 48 -8.46 6.69 10.64
CA GLN A 48 -8.61 6.50 9.19
C GLN A 48 -7.84 7.56 8.39
N MET A 49 -7.76 8.80 8.89
CA MET A 49 -6.94 9.84 8.27
C MET A 49 -5.45 9.45 8.25
N HIS A 50 -4.94 8.84 9.33
CA HIS A 50 -3.58 8.33 9.36
C HIS A 50 -3.40 7.19 8.35
N VAL A 51 -4.34 6.24 8.27
CA VAL A 51 -4.34 5.16 7.26
C VAL A 51 -4.31 5.73 5.85
N SER A 52 -5.15 6.72 5.53
CA SER A 52 -5.21 7.37 4.22
C SER A 52 -3.88 8.02 3.83
N ARG A 53 -3.25 8.75 4.75
CA ARG A 53 -1.93 9.36 4.54
C ARG A 53 -0.85 8.30 4.28
N LEU A 54 -0.86 7.21 5.06
CA LEU A 54 0.10 6.12 4.88
C LEU A 54 -0.08 5.41 3.54
N ILE A 55 -1.32 5.07 3.14
CA ILE A 55 -1.59 4.47 1.83
C ILE A 55 -1.11 5.38 0.69
N SER A 56 -1.41 6.68 0.78
CA SER A 56 -1.02 7.65 -0.25
C SER A 56 0.50 7.75 -0.38
N ARG A 57 1.21 7.88 0.75
CA ARG A 57 2.67 7.90 0.80
C ARG A 57 3.27 6.62 0.24
N CYS A 58 2.79 5.46 0.68
CA CYS A 58 3.29 4.16 0.27
C CYS A 58 3.08 3.93 -1.24
N CYS A 59 1.92 4.30 -1.77
CA CYS A 59 1.65 4.23 -3.22
C CYS A 59 2.59 5.13 -4.02
N GLY A 60 2.90 6.33 -3.51
CA GLY A 60 3.87 7.24 -4.12
C GLY A 60 5.28 6.62 -4.17
N GLU A 61 5.73 6.05 -3.06
CA GLU A 61 7.04 5.40 -2.98
C GLU A 61 7.12 4.16 -3.87
N VAL A 62 6.08 3.32 -3.87
CA VAL A 62 6.00 2.14 -4.74
C VAL A 62 6.04 2.53 -6.21
N ARG A 63 5.33 3.60 -6.59
CA ARG A 63 5.35 4.14 -7.95
C ARG A 63 6.72 4.67 -8.33
N ARG A 64 7.38 5.42 -7.45
CA ARG A 64 8.72 5.98 -7.68
C ARG A 64 9.73 4.87 -7.96
N VAL A 65 9.77 3.84 -7.12
CA VAL A 65 10.70 2.70 -7.30
C VAL A 65 10.34 1.87 -8.53
N ALA A 66 9.05 1.65 -8.80
CA ALA A 66 8.61 0.89 -9.97
C ALA A 66 8.96 1.60 -11.29
N LEU A 67 8.96 2.95 -11.33
CA LEU A 67 9.37 3.73 -12.49
C LEU A 67 10.90 3.83 -12.64
N GLN A 68 11.65 3.81 -11.54
CA GLN A 68 13.11 3.81 -11.57
C GLN A 68 13.74 2.49 -12.04
N GLY A 69 12.97 1.39 -12.10
CA GLY A 69 13.42 0.09 -12.62
C GLY A 69 13.10 -0.16 -14.09
N VAL A 70 12.70 0.87 -14.86
CA VAL A 70 12.29 0.79 -16.28
C VAL A 70 13.21 1.61 -17.19
N VAL A 71 14.39 2.00 -16.69
CA VAL A 71 15.45 2.69 -17.45
C VAL A 71 16.66 1.79 -17.57
#